data_AF-A0A9R1WIF6-F1
#
_entry.id   AF-A0A9R1WIF6-F1
#
_cell.length_a   1.000
_cell.length_b   1.000
_cell.length_c   1.000
_cell.angle_alpha   90.00
_cell.angle_beta   90.00
_cell.angle_gamma   90.00
#
_symmetry.space_group_name_H-M   'P 1'
#
loop_
_entity.id
_entity.type
_entity.pdbx_description
1 polymer ?
#
loop_
_entity_poly.entity_id
_entity_poly.type
_entity_poly.pdbx_seq_one_letter_code
_entity_poly.pdbx_strand_id
1 'polypeptide(L)'
;MVVKLVFYIYSAEMLANLGVPWVILGHSERRALLNETNEFVGDKVAYALSQGLKVIACVGETLEQREAGTTMEVVAAQTKAIAGNYFKTKLASTVCQKSKILFYL
;
A
#
# COMPACT_ATOMS: atom_id res chain seq x y z
N MET A 1 0.08 -18.29 0.54
CA MET A 1 0.44 -17.73 -0.78
C MET A 1 -0.14 -16.33 -0.87
N VAL A 2 0.53 -15.34 -0.27
CA VAL A 2 0.10 -13.93 -0.37
C VAL A 2 0.62 -13.43 -1.69
N VAL A 3 -0.26 -13.29 -2.68
CA VAL A 3 0.17 -12.93 -4.02
C VAL A 3 0.57 -11.46 -4.00
N LYS A 4 1.87 -11.19 -4.11
CA LYS A 4 2.44 -9.87 -4.32
C LYS A 4 2.10 -9.42 -5.76
N LEU A 5 0.82 -9.17 -6.01
CA LEU A 5 0.33 -8.75 -7.32
C LEU A 5 0.61 -7.25 -7.49
N VAL A 6 1.71 -7.01 -8.19
CA VAL A 6 2.22 -5.69 -8.54
C VAL A 6 1.30 -5.09 -9.61
N PHE A 7 0.48 -4.11 -9.20
CA PHE A 7 -0.42 -3.30 -10.05
C PHE A 7 0.25 -2.56 -11.23
N TYR A 8 1.54 -2.77 -11.50
CA TYR A 8 2.23 -2.15 -12.64
C TYR A 8 1.90 -2.86 -13.96
N ILE A 9 1.50 -4.14 -13.89
CA ILE A 9 1.29 -5.00 -15.07
C ILE A 9 -0.17 -5.46 -15.22
N TYR A 10 -0.96 -5.36 -14.14
CA TYR A 10 -2.34 -5.84 -14.09
C TYR A 10 -3.27 -4.76 -13.55
N SER A 11 -4.39 -4.51 -14.24
CA SER A 11 -5.45 -3.63 -13.76
C SER A 11 -6.25 -4.30 -12.64
N ALA A 12 -6.93 -3.50 -11.81
CA ALA A 12 -7.80 -4.06 -10.74
C ALA A 12 -8.89 -4.97 -11.31
N GLU A 13 -9.44 -4.65 -12.48
CA GLU A 13 -10.45 -5.46 -13.18
C GLU A 13 -9.90 -6.84 -13.58
N MET A 14 -8.67 -6.91 -14.08
CA MET A 14 -8.03 -8.18 -14.39
C MET A 14 -7.87 -9.06 -13.15
N LEU A 15 -7.48 -8.45 -12.03
CA LEU A 15 -7.31 -9.16 -10.75
C LEU A 15 -8.65 -9.67 -10.19
N ALA A 16 -9.71 -8.86 -10.33
CA ALA A 16 -11.06 -9.25 -9.95
C ALA A 16 -11.55 -10.43 -10.80
N ASN A 17 -11.32 -10.39 -12.11
CA ASN A 17 -11.68 -11.47 -13.04
C ASN A 17 -10.89 -12.77 -12.78
N LEU A 18 -9.65 -12.67 -12.31
CA LEU A 18 -8.84 -13.82 -11.89
C LEU A 18 -9.27 -14.41 -10.53
N GLY A 19 -10.26 -13.81 -9.85
CA GLY A 19 -10.73 -14.26 -8.55
C GLY A 19 -9.71 -14.03 -7.43
N VAL A 20 -8.77 -13.10 -7.60
CA VAL A 20 -7.74 -12.82 -6.59
C VAL A 20 -8.38 -12.03 -5.43
N PRO A 21 -8.38 -12.56 -4.20
CA PRO A 21 -9.08 -11.92 -3.10
C PRO A 21 -8.31 -10.75 -2.47
N TRP A 22 -6.98 -10.75 -2.57
CA TRP A 22 -6.09 -9.81 -1.87
C TRP A 22 -4.99 -9.27 -2.78
N VAL A 23 -4.70 -7.98 -2.65
CA VAL A 23 -3.63 -7.30 -3.37
C VAL A 23 -2.73 -6.54 -2.40
N ILE A 24 -1.42 -6.52 -2.65
CA ILE A 24 -0.45 -5.75 -1.85
C ILE A 24 -0.08 -4.48 -2.61
N LEU A 25 -0.23 -3.32 -1.96
CA LEU A 25 0.08 -2.00 -2.51
C LEU A 25 1.06 -1.24 -1.61
N GLY A 26 1.96 -0.45 -2.22
CA GLY A 26 2.87 0.43 -1.48
C GLY A 26 4.05 -0.27 -0.79
N HIS A 27 4.44 -1.47 -1.24
CA HIS A 27 5.60 -2.20 -0.71
C HIS A 27 6.87 -1.34 -0.78
N SER A 28 7.72 -1.39 0.26
CA SER A 28 8.89 -0.52 0.40
C SER A 28 9.82 -0.55 -0.81
N GLU A 29 10.04 -1.74 -1.39
CA GLU A 29 10.80 -1.92 -2.63
C GLU A 29 10.28 -1.04 -3.78
N ARG A 30 8.95 -0.88 -3.92
CA ARG A 30 8.36 -0.08 -5.01
C ARG A 30 8.46 1.40 -4.75
N ARG A 31 8.34 1.83 -3.49
CA ARG A 31 8.57 3.23 -3.11
C ARG A 31 10.02 3.65 -3.35
N ALA A 32 10.98 2.73 -3.11
CA ALA A 32 12.39 2.99 -3.32
C ALA A 32 12.83 2.88 -4.79
N LEU A 33 12.32 1.90 -5.56
CA LEU A 33 12.76 1.66 -6.94
C LEU A 33 11.96 2.46 -7.98
N LEU A 34 10.69 2.76 -7.71
CA LEU A 34 9.77 3.41 -8.66
C LEU A 34 9.33 4.81 -8.21
N ASN A 35 9.82 5.28 -7.06
CA ASN A 35 9.44 6.57 -6.47
C ASN A 35 7.91 6.78 -6.39
N GLU A 36 7.15 5.73 -6.05
CA GLU A 36 5.70 5.84 -5.88
C GLU A 36 5.38 6.79 -4.70
N THR A 37 4.62 7.85 -4.98
CA THR A 37 4.21 8.85 -3.97
C THR A 37 3.09 8.33 -3.08
N ASN A 38 2.89 8.99 -1.94
CA ASN A 38 1.85 8.61 -0.97
C ASN A 38 0.45 8.73 -1.56
N GLU A 39 0.23 9.77 -2.36
CA GLU A 39 -1.02 10.10 -3.04
C GLU A 39 -1.34 9.03 -4.09
N PHE A 40 -0.34 8.66 -4.89
CA PHE A 40 -0.50 7.62 -5.91
C PHE A 40 -0.83 6.25 -5.33
N VAL A 41 -0.22 5.90 -4.18
CA VAL A 41 -0.59 4.69 -3.44
C VAL A 41 -2.02 4.79 -2.92
N GLY A 42 -2.43 5.95 -2.38
CA GLY A 42 -3.80 6.20 -1.94
C GLY A 42 -4.83 6.02 -3.05
N ASP A 43 -4.57 6.58 -4.23
CA ASP A 43 -5.45 6.47 -5.41
C ASP A 43 -5.59 5.02 -5.89
N LYS A 44 -4.49 4.27 -5.95
CA LYS A 44 -4.51 2.84 -6.31
C LYS A 44 -5.29 2.00 -5.31
N VAL A 45 -5.13 2.29 -4.02
CA VAL A 45 -5.86 1.60 -2.97
C VAL A 45 -7.36 1.87 -3.12
N ALA A 46 -7.76 3.13 -3.36
CA ALA A 46 -9.15 3.49 -3.61
C ALA A 46 -9.72 2.79 -4.85
N TYR A 47 -8.96 2.72 -5.94
CA TYR A 47 -9.35 2.03 -7.16
C TYR A 47 -9.47 0.51 -6.97
N ALA A 48 -8.53 -0.14 -6.28
CA ALA A 48 -8.62 -1.57 -5.99
C ALA A 48 -9.86 -1.92 -5.13
N LEU A 49 -10.17 -1.09 -4.14
CA LEU A 49 -11.36 -1.26 -3.29
C LEU A 49 -12.67 -1.01 -4.03
N SER A 50 -12.68 -0.08 -5.01
CA SER A 50 -13.87 0.18 -5.84
C SER A 50 -14.22 -1.04 -6.71
N GLN A 51 -13.20 -1.77 -7.17
CA GLN A 51 -13.35 -3.05 -7.88
C GLN A 51 -13.63 -4.25 -6.96
N GLY A 52 -13.78 -4.04 -5.64
CA GLY A 52 -14.15 -5.10 -4.70
C GLY A 52 -12.98 -5.98 -4.22
N LEU A 53 -11.74 -5.61 -4.52
CA LEU A 53 -10.54 -6.31 -4.02
C LEU A 53 -10.26 -5.93 -2.57
N LYS A 54 -9.70 -6.85 -1.79
CA LYS A 54 -9.15 -6.53 -0.47
C LYS A 54 -7.71 -6.07 -0.61
N VAL A 55 -7.30 -5.07 0.15
CA VAL A 55 -6.00 -4.41 -0.04
C VAL A 55 -5.15 -4.54 1.22
N ILE A 56 -3.90 -4.94 1.04
CA ILE A 56 -2.85 -4.85 2.04
C ILE A 56 -2.00 -3.64 1.66
N ALA A 57 -2.20 -2.52 2.36
CA ALA A 57 -1.42 -1.32 2.15
C ALA A 57 -0.16 -1.38 3.03
N CYS A 58 1.01 -1.41 2.40
CA CYS A 58 2.28 -1.38 3.11
C CYS A 58 2.68 0.07 3.39
N VAL A 59 2.97 0.35 4.64
CA VAL A 59 3.52 1.62 5.13
C VAL A 59 4.82 1.34 5.88
N GLY A 60 5.79 2.23 5.79
CA GLY A 60 7.09 2.03 6.40
C GLY A 60 7.99 3.25 6.24
N GLU A 61 8.83 3.43 7.23
CA GLU A 61 9.94 4.36 7.26
C GLU A 61 11.17 3.82 6.51
N THR A 62 12.11 4.71 6.18
CA THR A 62 13.48 4.33 5.80
C THR A 62 14.37 4.22 7.03
N LEU A 63 15.60 3.70 6.86
CA LEU A 63 16.55 3.58 7.97
C LEU A 63 16.92 4.97 8.53
N GLU A 64 17.11 5.95 7.66
CA GLU A 64 17.47 7.33 8.02
C GLU A 64 16.33 8.00 8.81
N GLN A 65 15.08 7.77 8.41
CA GLN A 65 13.89 8.27 9.11
C GLN A 65 13.72 7.61 10.49
N ARG A 66 14.13 6.34 10.60
CA ARG A 66 14.14 5.63 11.88
C ARG A 66 15.20 6.20 12.82
N GLU A 67 16.42 6.42 12.33
CA GLU A 67 17.52 7.00 13.11
C GLU A 67 17.25 8.46 13.48
N ALA A 68 16.56 9.21 12.63
CA ALA A 68 16.11 10.57 12.90
C ALA A 68 14.91 10.65 13.85
N GLY A 69 14.32 9.52 14.28
CA GLY A 69 13.16 9.49 15.18
C GLY A 69 11.83 9.91 14.53
N THR A 70 11.79 10.14 13.21
CA THR A 70 10.61 10.61 12.48
C THR A 70 9.68 9.49 12.01
N THR A 71 9.92 8.25 12.46
CA THR A 71 9.13 7.04 12.12
C THR A 71 7.62 7.27 12.18
N MET A 72 7.13 7.86 13.28
CA MET A 72 5.70 8.06 13.49
C MET A 72 5.10 9.08 12.53
N GLU A 73 5.85 10.12 12.19
CA GLU A 73 5.41 11.17 11.27
C GLU A 73 5.28 10.63 9.85
N VAL A 74 6.25 9.82 9.42
CA VAL A 74 6.24 9.17 8.10
C VAL A 74 5.07 8.19 7.98
N VAL A 75 4.90 7.31 8.97
CA VAL A 75 3.81 6.33 8.97
C VAL A 75 2.45 7.03 9.05
N ALA A 76 2.33 8.09 9.84
CA ALA A 76 1.10 8.89 9.93
C ALA A 76 0.79 9.58 8.59
N ALA A 77 1.78 10.18 7.92
CA ALA A 77 1.60 10.81 6.62
C ALA A 77 1.15 9.80 5.54
N GLN A 78 1.80 8.63 5.48
CA GLN A 78 1.44 7.56 4.55
C GLN A 78 0.02 7.03 4.82
N THR A 79 -0.31 6.80 6.09
CA THR A 79 -1.64 6.32 6.49
C THR A 79 -2.71 7.38 6.23
N LYS A 80 -2.40 8.67 6.43
CA LYS A 80 -3.31 9.78 6.15
C LYS A 80 -3.57 9.94 4.66
N ALA A 81 -2.57 9.78 3.80
CA ALA A 81 -2.75 9.81 2.35
C ALA A 81 -3.63 8.66 1.88
N ILE A 82 -3.42 7.46 2.44
CA ILE A 82 -4.31 6.32 2.20
C ILE A 82 -5.72 6.69 2.68
N ALA A 83 -5.91 7.00 3.96
CA ALA A 83 -7.21 7.29 4.57
C ALA A 83 -7.95 8.51 3.99
N GLY A 84 -7.24 9.51 3.50
CA GLY A 84 -7.80 10.73 2.92
C GLY A 84 -8.58 10.49 1.64
N ASN A 85 -8.22 9.45 0.89
CA ASN A 85 -8.92 9.03 -0.31
C ASN A 85 -10.13 8.10 -0.02
N TYR A 86 -10.60 8.03 1.24
CA TYR A 86 -11.75 7.21 1.66
C TYR A 86 -12.97 8.03 2.06
N PHE A 87 -14.15 7.61 1.60
CA PHE A 87 -15.44 7.93 2.20
C PHE A 87 -15.95 6.69 2.97
N LYS A 88 -15.90 6.75 4.31
CA LYS A 88 -16.44 5.90 5.42
C LYS A 88 -16.81 4.40 5.27
N THR A 89 -16.92 3.76 4.10
CA THR A 89 -17.74 2.53 3.96
C THR A 89 -16.98 1.21 3.79
N LYS A 90 -15.64 1.18 3.61
CA LYS A 90 -14.89 -0.08 3.34
C LYS A 90 -13.56 -0.25 4.11
N LEU A 91 -13.42 0.33 5.30
CA LEU A 91 -12.18 0.21 6.08
C LEU A 91 -11.85 -1.23 6.52
N ALA A 92 -12.87 -2.10 6.64
CA ALA A 92 -12.71 -3.48 7.12
C ALA A 92 -11.90 -4.40 6.18
N SER A 93 -11.74 -4.03 4.91
CA SER A 93 -11.02 -4.83 3.91
C SER A 93 -9.59 -4.35 3.64
N THR A 94 -9.12 -3.32 4.35
CA THR A 94 -7.75 -2.81 4.21
C THR A 94 -6.92 -3.17 5.43
N VAL A 95 -5.85 -3.93 5.23
CA VAL A 95 -4.86 -4.21 6.27
C VAL A 95 -3.65 -3.32 6.05
N CYS A 96 -3.33 -2.49 7.03
CA CYS A 96 -2.11 -1.68 6.99
C CYS A 96 -0.96 -2.49 7.60
N GLN A 97 -0.06 -2.99 6.77
CA GLN A 97 1.09 -3.75 7.24
C GLN A 97 2.31 -2.84 7.33
N LYS A 98 2.91 -2.73 8.52
CA LYS A 98 4.21 -2.09 8.65
C LYS A 98 5.22 -2.92 7.87
N SER A 99 5.74 -2.37 6.79
CA SER A 99 6.83 -2.95 6.03
C SER A 99 8.06 -2.88 6.95
N LYS A 100 8.39 -3.99 7.63
CA LYS A 100 9.73 -4.11 8.23
C LYS A 100 10.69 -3.97 7.06
N ILE A 101 11.49 -2.90 7.09
CA ILE A 101 12.66 -2.74 6.22
C ILE A 101 13.35 -4.10 6.11
N LEU A 102 13.21 -4.74 4.95
CA LEU A 102 14.04 -5.84 4.52
C LEU A 102 15.03 -5.23 3.52
N PHE A 103 15.89 -4.33 4.02
CA PHE A 103 17.19 -4.05 3.41
C PHE A 103 18.22 -4.82 4.25
N TYR A 104 18.19 -6.14 4.10
CA TYR A 104 19.25 -7.06 4.50
C TYR A 104 19.00 -8.38 3.76
N LEU A 105 19.26 -8.36 2.46
CA LEU A 105 19.76 -9.47 1.65
C LEU A 105 20.47 -8.86 0.44
#